data_AF-N6YR67-F1
#
_entry.id   AF-N6YR67-F1
#
_cell.length_a   1.000
_cell.length_b   1.000
_cell.length_c   1.000
_cell.angle_alpha   90.00
_cell.angle_beta   90.00
_cell.angle_gamma   90.00
#
_symmetry.space_group_name_H-M   'P 1'
#
loop_
_entity.id
_entity.type
_entity.pdbx_description
1 polymer ?
#
loop_
_entity_poly.entity_id
_entity_poly.type
_entity_poly.pdbx_seq_one_letter_code
_entity_poly.pdbx_strand_id
1 'polypeptide(L)'
;MPSSQTPLPSDPLAALVDGEAQRRAAHLAQEAFARVFRLSVAEPDDVRRRGVEQLRGELAEWAGQAADDEARALRLALLLAGMDQWGLAWTQAFELVAIPGLTELIGALRTGLDAQAEARFLRHFESIGAAEQNVIDFKVELRRALHLALWHSSIATESREEALRLSSRLGGMLLALAREMPIAGWRLVADAVAFIQIRCLADSLAVEGIGQEATQALFAALARELPKDVSDLVMAHATRAVIAWQHAQRGPEQVH
;
A
#
# COMPACT_ATOMS: atom_id res chain seq x y z
N MET A 1 10.26 -23.36 12.81
CA MET A 1 10.01 -22.96 11.42
C MET A 1 8.54 -22.59 11.31
N PRO A 2 8.17 -21.31 11.11
CA PRO A 2 6.77 -20.96 10.89
C PRO A 2 6.26 -21.66 9.63
N SER A 3 5.13 -22.36 9.75
CA SER A 3 4.51 -23.07 8.64
C SER A 3 3.89 -22.05 7.68
N SER A 4 3.90 -22.34 6.38
CA SER A 4 3.27 -21.48 5.37
C SER A 4 1.75 -21.30 5.51
N GLN A 5 1.15 -21.96 6.51
CA GLN A 5 -0.29 -21.98 6.79
C GLN A 5 -0.65 -21.29 8.11
N THR A 6 0.28 -20.67 8.84
CA THR A 6 -0.09 -19.88 10.02
C THR A 6 -1.08 -18.79 9.58
N PRO A 7 -2.26 -18.62 10.20
CA PRO A 7 -3.16 -17.52 9.85
C PRO A 7 -2.48 -16.17 10.16
N LEU A 8 -2.94 -15.08 9.52
CA LEU A 8 -2.53 -13.75 9.95
C LEU A 8 -2.93 -13.54 11.42
N PRO A 9 -2.15 -12.78 12.20
CA PRO A 9 -2.48 -12.54 13.60
C PRO A 9 -3.83 -11.83 13.72
N SER A 10 -4.58 -12.16 14.78
CA SER A 10 -5.89 -11.57 15.04
C SER A 10 -5.77 -10.07 15.29
N ASP A 11 -6.58 -9.28 14.60
CA ASP A 11 -6.59 -7.83 14.73
C ASP A 11 -7.47 -7.39 15.91
N PRO A 12 -6.91 -6.78 16.97
CA PRO A 12 -7.70 -6.32 18.11
C PRO A 12 -8.60 -5.12 17.77
N LEU A 13 -8.33 -4.39 16.69
CA LEU A 13 -9.09 -3.22 16.26
C LEU A 13 -10.26 -3.57 15.32
N ALA A 14 -10.36 -4.82 14.89
CA ALA A 14 -11.43 -5.31 14.02
C ALA A 14 -12.84 -5.18 14.65
N ALA A 15 -12.93 -5.10 15.98
CA ALA A 15 -14.18 -4.85 16.69
C ALA A 15 -14.71 -3.41 16.51
N LEU A 16 -13.82 -2.44 16.22
CA LEU A 16 -14.17 -1.04 15.95
C LEU A 16 -14.38 -0.79 14.46
N VAL A 17 -13.47 -1.32 13.63
CA VAL A 17 -13.51 -1.20 12.18
C VAL A 17 -13.18 -2.56 11.59
N ASP A 18 -14.19 -3.24 11.06
CA ASP A 18 -14.03 -4.57 10.49
C ASP A 18 -13.09 -4.60 9.27
N GLY A 19 -12.69 -5.81 8.86
CA GLY A 19 -11.75 -6.00 7.76
C GLY A 19 -12.22 -5.42 6.41
N GLU A 20 -13.53 -5.36 6.15
CA GLU A 20 -14.05 -4.76 4.92
C GLU A 20 -13.88 -3.24 4.94
N ALA A 21 -14.26 -2.59 6.02
CA ALA A 21 -14.07 -1.16 6.21
C ALA A 21 -12.58 -0.78 6.23
N GLN A 22 -11.70 -1.63 6.76
CA GLN A 22 -10.25 -1.47 6.68
C GLN A 22 -9.72 -1.50 5.25
N ARG A 23 -10.10 -2.51 4.46
CA ARG A 23 -9.72 -2.57 3.03
C ARG A 23 -10.27 -1.37 2.27
N ARG A 24 -11.51 -0.95 2.57
CA ARG A 24 -12.10 0.25 1.98
C ARG A 24 -11.32 1.51 2.31
N ALA A 25 -10.83 1.66 3.54
CA ALA A 25 -10.00 2.79 3.94
C ALA A 25 -8.70 2.86 3.12
N ALA A 26 -8.05 1.71 2.87
CA ALA A 26 -6.84 1.65 2.05
C ALA A 26 -7.10 2.11 0.60
N HIS A 27 -8.22 1.67 0.01
CA HIS A 27 -8.63 2.07 -1.33
C HIS A 27 -8.96 3.57 -1.39
N LEU A 28 -9.75 4.08 -0.44
CA LEU A 28 -10.08 5.51 -0.37
C LEU A 28 -8.83 6.37 -0.19
N ALA A 29 -7.86 5.93 0.61
CA ALA A 29 -6.60 6.65 0.78
C ALA A 29 -5.79 6.71 -0.53
N GLN A 30 -5.75 5.61 -1.29
CA GLN A 30 -5.10 5.58 -2.62
C GLN A 30 -5.82 6.51 -3.61
N GLU A 31 -7.14 6.43 -3.71
CA GLU A 31 -7.95 7.26 -4.61
C GLU A 31 -7.81 8.75 -4.27
N ALA A 32 -7.89 9.08 -2.99
CA ALA A 32 -7.68 10.42 -2.47
C ALA A 32 -6.29 10.95 -2.82
N PHE A 33 -5.25 10.15 -2.55
CA PHE A 33 -3.86 10.48 -2.91
C PHE A 33 -3.72 10.75 -4.42
N ALA A 34 -4.19 9.84 -5.28
CA ALA A 34 -4.07 9.99 -6.72
C ALA A 34 -4.79 11.25 -7.24
N ARG A 35 -5.95 11.58 -6.65
CA ARG A 35 -6.71 12.79 -6.98
C ARG A 35 -5.96 14.05 -6.56
N VAL A 36 -5.52 14.17 -5.30
CA VAL A 36 -4.80 15.37 -4.83
C VAL A 36 -3.43 15.53 -5.46
N PHE A 37 -2.77 14.42 -5.81
CA PHE A 37 -1.52 14.46 -6.56
C PHE A 37 -1.73 15.13 -7.93
N ARG A 38 -2.73 14.68 -8.70
CA ARG A 38 -3.07 15.30 -10.00
C ARG A 38 -3.45 16.78 -9.86
N LEU A 39 -4.28 17.12 -8.87
CA LEU A 39 -4.62 18.52 -8.59
C LEU A 39 -3.39 19.36 -8.23
N SER A 40 -2.38 18.77 -7.59
CA SER A 40 -1.15 19.47 -7.19
C SER A 40 -0.21 19.75 -8.36
N VAL A 41 -0.20 18.89 -9.38
CA VAL A 41 0.74 18.99 -10.51
C VAL A 41 0.15 19.67 -11.74
N ALA A 42 -1.18 19.60 -11.93
CA ALA A 42 -1.82 20.00 -13.19
C ALA A 42 -2.74 21.22 -13.06
N GLU A 43 -3.25 21.53 -11.87
CA GLU A 43 -4.35 22.48 -11.72
C GLU A 43 -3.95 23.78 -11.01
N PRO A 44 -4.56 24.93 -11.37
CA PRO A 44 -4.43 26.17 -10.62
C PRO A 44 -4.90 26.07 -9.16
N ASP A 45 -4.39 26.95 -8.30
CA ASP A 45 -4.66 26.96 -6.86
C ASP A 45 -6.14 27.00 -6.47
N ASP A 46 -6.98 27.73 -7.21
CA ASP A 46 -8.42 27.80 -6.94
C ASP A 46 -9.14 26.49 -7.29
N VAL A 47 -8.76 25.84 -8.40
CA VAL A 47 -9.29 24.54 -8.81
C VAL A 47 -8.84 23.46 -7.83
N ARG A 48 -7.55 23.45 -7.47
CA ARG A 48 -7.00 22.52 -6.46
C ARG A 48 -7.75 22.63 -5.14
N ARG A 49 -7.89 23.84 -4.59
CA ARG A 49 -8.57 24.05 -3.29
C ARG A 49 -10.02 23.58 -3.30
N ARG A 50 -10.78 23.84 -4.38
CA ARG A 50 -12.15 23.33 -4.53
C ARG A 50 -12.17 21.80 -4.58
N GLY A 51 -11.26 21.19 -5.33
CA GLY A 51 -11.14 19.74 -5.44
C GLY A 51 -10.75 19.07 -4.10
N VAL A 52 -9.85 19.69 -3.35
CA VAL A 52 -9.45 19.26 -2.00
C VAL A 52 -10.64 19.34 -1.03
N GLU A 53 -11.40 20.44 -1.05
CA GLU A 53 -12.57 20.60 -0.18
C GLU A 53 -13.67 19.58 -0.48
N GLN A 54 -13.91 19.28 -1.76
CA GLN A 54 -14.85 18.23 -2.16
C GLN A 54 -14.41 16.86 -1.59
N LEU A 55 -13.13 16.51 -1.79
CA LEU A 55 -12.59 15.24 -1.32
C LEU A 55 -12.58 15.15 0.21
N ARG A 56 -12.33 16.26 0.91
CA ARG A 56 -12.46 16.35 2.37
C ARG A 56 -13.88 15.97 2.81
N GLY A 57 -14.91 16.49 2.13
CA GLY A 57 -16.31 16.15 2.39
C GLY A 57 -16.61 14.66 2.20
N GLU A 58 -16.21 14.09 1.05
CA GLU A 58 -16.39 12.67 0.72
C GLU A 58 -15.75 11.75 1.79
N LEU A 59 -14.53 12.06 2.20
CA LEU A 59 -13.79 11.28 3.21
C LEU A 59 -14.39 11.43 4.62
N ALA A 60 -14.79 12.64 5.00
CA ALA A 60 -15.41 12.90 6.29
C ALA A 60 -16.80 12.23 6.39
N GLU A 61 -17.57 12.20 5.31
CA GLU A 61 -18.84 11.49 5.23
C GLU A 61 -18.65 9.99 5.46
N TRP A 62 -17.70 9.36 4.76
CA TRP A 62 -17.43 7.93 4.95
C TRP A 62 -16.96 7.59 6.38
N ALA A 63 -16.11 8.43 6.97
CA ALA A 63 -15.72 8.26 8.37
C ALA A 63 -16.92 8.45 9.33
N GLY A 64 -17.81 9.38 9.01
CA GLY A 64 -19.04 9.67 9.77
C GLY A 64 -20.10 8.56 9.75
N GLN A 65 -20.04 7.64 8.78
CA GLN A 65 -20.92 6.45 8.72
C GLN A 65 -20.52 5.35 9.73
N ALA A 66 -19.57 5.60 10.63
CA ALA A 66 -19.20 4.66 11.68
C ALA A 66 -20.28 4.53 12.76
N ALA A 67 -20.29 3.40 13.48
CA ALA A 67 -21.30 3.12 14.50
C ALA A 67 -21.19 4.02 15.74
N ASP A 68 -19.97 4.44 16.09
CA ASP A 68 -19.68 5.29 17.24
C ASP A 68 -18.44 6.18 17.01
N ASP A 69 -18.13 7.00 18.00
CA ASP A 69 -17.03 7.95 17.96
C ASP A 69 -15.63 7.32 17.90
N GLU A 70 -15.43 6.16 18.50
CA GLU A 70 -14.14 5.45 18.49
C GLU A 70 -13.90 4.81 17.11
N ALA A 71 -14.94 4.18 16.55
CA ALA A 71 -14.91 3.66 15.18
C ALA A 71 -14.71 4.79 14.15
N ARG A 72 -15.38 5.94 14.32
CA ARG A 72 -15.19 7.14 13.47
C ARG A 72 -13.75 7.65 13.54
N ALA A 73 -13.19 7.75 14.74
CA ALA A 73 -11.82 8.19 14.95
C ALA A 73 -10.81 7.22 14.32
N LEU A 74 -11.02 5.90 14.45
CA LEU A 74 -10.17 4.89 13.81
C LEU A 74 -10.28 4.95 12.27
N ARG A 75 -11.49 5.10 11.70
CA ARG A 75 -11.66 5.29 10.25
C ARG A 75 -10.88 6.51 9.73
N LEU A 76 -10.97 7.64 10.43
CA LEU A 76 -10.21 8.84 10.08
C LEU A 76 -8.69 8.60 10.19
N ALA A 77 -8.24 7.93 11.26
CA ALA A 77 -6.84 7.54 11.44
C ALA A 77 -6.32 6.68 10.28
N LEU A 78 -7.11 5.71 9.79
CA LEU A 78 -6.75 4.87 8.65
C LEU A 78 -6.60 5.67 7.36
N LEU A 79 -7.54 6.59 7.08
CA LEU A 79 -7.45 7.45 5.90
C LEU A 79 -6.17 8.30 5.92
N LEU A 80 -5.88 8.96 7.05
CA LEU A 80 -4.69 9.81 7.17
C LEU A 80 -3.41 8.98 7.12
N ALA A 81 -3.36 7.83 7.80
CA ALA A 81 -2.19 6.97 7.78
C ALA A 81 -1.91 6.42 6.37
N GLY A 82 -2.97 6.09 5.61
CA GLY A 82 -2.83 5.63 4.23
C GLY A 82 -2.33 6.73 3.31
N MET A 83 -2.96 7.90 3.36
CA MET A 83 -2.58 9.06 2.54
C MET A 83 -1.16 9.55 2.84
N ASP A 84 -0.74 9.53 4.10
CA ASP A 84 0.62 9.87 4.51
C ASP A 84 1.65 8.87 3.96
N GLN A 85 1.36 7.56 4.03
CA GLN A 85 2.24 6.54 3.44
C GLN A 85 2.36 6.67 1.92
N TRP A 86 1.26 6.94 1.20
CA TRP A 86 1.31 7.24 -0.23
C TRP A 86 2.14 8.50 -0.52
N GLY A 87 1.88 9.57 0.22
CA GLY A 87 2.62 10.84 0.09
C GLY A 87 4.12 10.67 0.29
N LEU A 88 4.52 9.99 1.38
CA LEU A 88 5.90 9.73 1.71
C LEU A 88 6.59 8.89 0.62
N ALA A 89 5.96 7.79 0.19
CA ALA A 89 6.51 6.91 -0.83
C ALA A 89 6.71 7.66 -2.16
N TRP A 90 5.73 8.44 -2.62
CA TRP A 90 5.86 9.19 -3.89
C TRP A 90 6.88 10.30 -3.79
N THR A 91 6.91 11.02 -2.67
CA THR A 91 7.87 12.10 -2.45
C THR A 91 9.30 11.55 -2.49
N GLN A 92 9.56 10.41 -1.86
CA GLN A 92 10.87 9.75 -1.87
C GLN A 92 11.22 9.09 -3.22
N ALA A 93 10.22 8.54 -3.92
CA ALA A 93 10.41 7.85 -5.19
C ALA A 93 10.73 8.82 -6.34
N PHE A 94 10.05 9.97 -6.37
CA PHE A 94 10.16 10.97 -7.43
C PHE A 94 10.88 12.25 -7.01
N GLU A 95 11.51 12.26 -5.83
CA GLU A 95 12.30 13.37 -5.30
C GLU A 95 11.51 14.70 -5.26
N LEU A 96 10.23 14.60 -4.90
CA LEU A 96 9.34 15.75 -4.84
C LEU A 96 9.66 16.59 -3.61
N VAL A 97 9.51 17.92 -3.73
CA VAL A 97 9.64 18.82 -2.57
C VAL A 97 8.38 18.77 -1.69
N ALA A 98 7.21 18.74 -2.32
CA ALA A 98 5.92 18.70 -1.64
C ALA A 98 4.81 18.22 -2.60
N ILE A 99 3.68 17.82 -2.02
CA ILE A 99 2.43 17.57 -2.72
C ILE A 99 1.37 18.51 -2.08
N PRO A 100 1.26 19.78 -2.52
CA PRO A 100 0.45 20.79 -1.83
C PRO A 100 -0.99 20.36 -1.52
N GLY A 101 -1.69 19.74 -2.47
CA GLY A 101 -3.06 19.26 -2.27
C GLY A 101 -3.19 18.17 -1.21
N LEU A 102 -2.14 17.36 -1.01
CA LEU A 102 -2.11 16.36 0.05
C LEU A 102 -1.96 17.02 1.43
N THR A 103 -1.05 17.98 1.56
CA THR A 103 -0.88 18.76 2.80
C THR A 103 -2.16 19.52 3.16
N GLU A 104 -2.78 20.17 2.17
CA GLU A 104 -4.06 20.87 2.32
C GLU A 104 -5.17 19.91 2.80
N LEU A 105 -5.31 18.73 2.16
CA LEU A 105 -6.33 17.74 2.53
C LEU A 105 -6.14 17.20 3.95
N ILE A 106 -4.91 16.77 4.30
CA ILE A 106 -4.60 16.24 5.63
C ILE A 106 -4.87 17.31 6.70
N GLY A 107 -4.46 18.56 6.46
CA GLY A 107 -4.73 19.67 7.37
C GLY A 107 -6.23 19.93 7.54
N ALA A 108 -6.98 19.94 6.45
CA ALA A 108 -8.41 20.23 6.47
C ALA A 108 -9.23 19.14 7.20
N LEU A 109 -8.84 17.87 7.07
CA LEU A 109 -9.48 16.76 7.77
C LEU A 109 -9.29 16.82 9.30
N ARG A 110 -8.17 17.37 9.78
CA ARG A 110 -7.89 17.53 11.23
C ARG A 110 -8.48 18.82 11.81
N THR A 111 -8.50 19.90 11.04
CA THR A 111 -8.94 21.23 11.51
C THR A 111 -10.40 21.23 12.00
N GLY A 112 -11.23 20.33 11.49
CA GLY A 112 -12.64 20.21 11.88
C GLY A 112 -12.89 19.44 13.19
N LEU A 113 -11.86 18.90 13.84
CA LEU A 113 -12.00 18.10 15.06
C LEU A 113 -12.00 18.98 16.31
N ASP A 114 -12.93 18.70 17.23
CA ASP A 114 -12.85 19.24 18.60
C ASP A 114 -11.74 18.53 19.41
N ALA A 115 -11.45 19.04 20.60
CA ALA A 115 -10.36 18.51 21.44
C ALA A 115 -10.54 17.03 21.81
N GLN A 116 -11.78 16.55 21.99
CA GLN A 116 -12.05 15.17 22.35
C GLN A 116 -11.91 14.24 21.14
N ALA A 117 -12.42 14.67 19.99
CA ALA A 117 -12.28 13.96 18.72
C ALA A 117 -10.82 13.87 18.28
N GLU A 118 -10.05 14.96 18.42
CA GLU A 118 -8.61 14.97 18.13
C GLU A 118 -7.85 14.00 19.05
N ALA A 119 -8.15 13.99 20.36
CA ALA A 119 -7.52 13.07 21.28
C ALA A 119 -7.84 11.59 20.96
N ARG A 120 -9.06 11.28 20.51
CA ARG A 120 -9.42 9.92 20.04
C ARG A 120 -8.66 9.57 18.77
N PHE A 121 -8.65 10.48 17.80
CA PHE A 121 -7.94 10.32 16.54
C PHE A 121 -6.46 10.00 16.78
N LEU A 122 -5.76 10.80 17.60
CA LEU A 122 -4.33 10.61 17.86
C LEU A 122 -4.03 9.23 18.48
N ARG A 123 -4.84 8.78 19.45
CA ARG A 123 -4.68 7.44 20.05
C ARG A 123 -4.80 6.33 19.01
N HIS A 124 -5.80 6.42 18.13
CA HIS A 124 -5.99 5.42 17.09
C HIS A 124 -4.89 5.49 16.04
N PHE A 125 -4.46 6.70 15.66
CA PHE A 125 -3.37 6.91 14.70
C PHE A 125 -2.06 6.28 15.19
N GLU A 126 -1.71 6.47 16.47
CA GLU A 126 -0.56 5.80 17.09
C GLU A 126 -0.75 4.28 17.17
N SER A 127 -1.96 3.82 17.50
CA SER A 127 -2.25 2.39 17.62
C SER A 127 -2.05 1.60 16.32
N ILE A 128 -2.23 2.23 15.15
CA ILE A 128 -2.00 1.59 13.85
C ILE A 128 -0.57 1.05 13.76
N GLY A 129 0.43 1.82 14.19
CA GLY A 129 1.85 1.45 14.15
C GLY A 129 2.32 0.61 15.34
N ALA A 130 1.55 0.57 16.43
CA ALA A 130 2.00 -0.01 17.70
C ALA A 130 2.21 -1.54 17.68
N ALA A 131 1.50 -2.25 16.80
CA ALA A 131 1.65 -3.69 16.63
C ALA A 131 1.37 -4.11 15.19
N GLU A 132 2.01 -5.18 14.72
CA GLU A 132 1.88 -5.60 13.33
C GLU A 132 0.45 -6.03 12.96
N GLN A 133 -0.27 -6.66 13.89
CA GLN A 133 -1.62 -7.16 13.70
C GLN A 133 -2.70 -6.08 13.70
N ASN A 134 -2.41 -4.90 14.26
CA ASN A 134 -3.38 -3.82 14.32
C ASN A 134 -3.72 -3.41 12.89
N VAL A 135 -5.01 -3.41 12.57
CA VAL A 135 -5.55 -3.07 11.24
C VAL A 135 -4.85 -3.82 10.11
N ILE A 136 -4.63 -5.13 10.29
CA ILE A 136 -3.83 -5.95 9.38
C ILE A 136 -4.41 -5.97 7.95
N ASP A 137 -5.73 -6.00 7.81
CA ASP A 137 -6.40 -5.96 6.50
C ASP A 137 -6.10 -4.64 5.76
N PHE A 138 -6.13 -3.51 6.47
CA PHE A 138 -5.74 -2.21 5.92
C PHE A 138 -4.28 -2.20 5.47
N LYS A 139 -3.35 -2.67 6.33
CA LYS A 139 -1.91 -2.70 6.03
C LYS A 139 -1.59 -3.57 4.83
N VAL A 140 -2.23 -4.74 4.72
CA VAL A 140 -2.06 -5.66 3.57
C VAL A 140 -2.52 -4.98 2.29
N GLU A 141 -3.74 -4.42 2.28
CA GLU A 141 -4.32 -3.82 1.09
C GLU A 141 -3.55 -2.56 0.65
N LEU A 142 -3.23 -1.67 1.59
CA LEU A 142 -2.48 -0.44 1.33
C LEU A 142 -1.12 -0.74 0.71
N ARG A 143 -0.35 -1.65 1.32
CA ARG A 143 1.01 -1.96 0.85
C ARG A 143 1.00 -2.68 -0.49
N ARG A 144 0.05 -3.57 -0.73
CA ARG A 144 -0.10 -4.23 -2.03
C ARG A 144 -0.28 -3.19 -3.13
N ALA A 145 -1.23 -2.28 -2.96
CA ALA A 145 -1.50 -1.24 -3.94
C ALA A 145 -0.28 -0.32 -4.16
N LEU A 146 0.35 0.10 -3.06
CA LEU A 146 1.51 0.98 -3.08
C LEU A 146 2.74 0.36 -3.76
N HIS A 147 3.10 -0.86 -3.41
CA HIS A 147 4.22 -1.58 -4.01
C HIS A 147 4.01 -1.80 -5.52
N LEU A 148 2.80 -2.18 -5.93
CA LEU A 148 2.48 -2.37 -7.33
C LEU A 148 2.52 -1.07 -8.12
N ALA A 149 2.05 0.04 -7.55
CA ALA A 149 2.11 1.33 -8.23
C ALA A 149 3.56 1.83 -8.40
N LEU A 150 4.45 1.61 -7.41
CA LEU A 150 5.88 1.89 -7.55
C LEU A 150 6.55 0.98 -8.59
N TRP A 151 6.23 -0.32 -8.59
CA TRP A 151 6.74 -1.24 -9.60
C TRP A 151 6.28 -0.84 -11.00
N HIS A 152 4.98 -0.57 -11.21
CA HIS A 152 4.47 -0.09 -12.49
C HIS A 152 5.17 1.19 -12.96
N SER A 153 5.42 2.14 -12.03
CA SER A 153 6.17 3.35 -12.36
C SER A 153 7.60 3.04 -12.81
N SER A 154 8.27 2.07 -12.16
CA SER A 154 9.63 1.67 -12.49
C SER A 154 9.77 1.03 -13.88
N ILE A 155 8.72 0.37 -14.38
CA ILE A 155 8.74 -0.29 -15.69
C ILE A 155 8.14 0.58 -16.82
N ALA A 156 7.42 1.65 -16.46
CA ALA A 156 6.78 2.56 -17.40
C ALA A 156 7.65 3.77 -17.78
N THR A 157 8.67 4.11 -16.97
CA THR A 157 9.61 5.19 -17.30
C THR A 157 10.53 4.81 -18.46
N GLU A 158 10.86 5.81 -19.29
CA GLU A 158 11.84 5.69 -20.38
C GLU A 158 13.28 5.91 -19.92
N SER A 159 13.48 6.34 -18.67
CA SER A 159 14.81 6.58 -18.09
C SER A 159 15.28 5.36 -17.30
N ARG A 160 16.38 4.74 -17.75
CA ARG A 160 17.01 3.61 -17.04
C ARG A 160 17.42 4.00 -15.61
N GLU A 161 17.90 5.22 -15.42
CA GLU A 161 18.29 5.70 -14.10
C GLU A 161 17.07 5.79 -13.18
N GLU A 162 15.98 6.39 -13.66
CA GLU A 162 14.73 6.49 -12.89
C GLU A 162 14.14 5.11 -12.59
N ALA A 163 14.13 4.20 -13.56
CA ALA A 163 13.65 2.83 -13.39
C ALA A 163 14.39 2.11 -12.25
N LEU A 164 15.73 2.19 -12.25
CA LEU A 164 16.58 1.58 -11.22
C LEU A 164 16.42 2.26 -9.86
N ARG A 165 16.26 3.59 -9.81
CA ARG A 165 15.97 4.31 -8.56
C ARG A 165 14.62 3.87 -7.97
N LEU A 166 13.56 3.87 -8.77
CA LEU A 166 12.22 3.44 -8.35
C LEU A 166 12.22 1.98 -7.87
N SER A 167 12.89 1.09 -8.61
CA SER A 167 13.10 -0.30 -8.23
C SER A 167 13.87 -0.43 -6.91
N SER A 168 14.94 0.34 -6.71
CA SER A 168 15.70 0.36 -5.46
C SER A 168 14.86 0.86 -4.28
N ARG A 169 14.02 1.90 -4.48
CA ARG A 169 13.09 2.39 -3.45
C ARG A 169 12.08 1.32 -3.06
N LEU A 170 11.44 0.67 -4.04
CA LEU A 170 10.53 -0.45 -3.78
C LEU A 170 11.23 -1.58 -3.01
N GLY A 171 12.45 -1.97 -3.43
CA GLY A 171 13.26 -2.97 -2.73
C GLY A 171 13.51 -2.58 -1.27
N GLY A 172 13.89 -1.33 -1.00
CA GLY A 172 14.08 -0.81 0.35
C GLY A 172 12.82 -0.89 1.21
N MET A 173 11.65 -0.57 0.65
CA MET A 173 10.36 -0.68 1.34
C MET A 173 10.00 -2.12 1.68
N LEU A 174 10.21 -3.06 0.76
CA LEU A 174 9.97 -4.48 0.99
C LEU A 174 10.91 -5.05 2.07
N LEU A 175 12.18 -4.62 2.08
CA LEU A 175 13.14 -5.02 3.12
C LEU A 175 12.77 -4.45 4.49
N ALA A 176 12.36 -3.18 4.56
CA ALA A 176 11.89 -2.56 5.80
C ALA A 176 10.64 -3.29 6.34
N LEU A 177 9.71 -3.63 5.45
CA LEU A 177 8.50 -4.37 5.80
C LEU A 177 8.79 -5.72 6.45
N ALA A 178 9.69 -6.52 5.87
CA ALA A 178 10.08 -7.80 6.44
C ALA A 178 10.73 -7.66 7.82
N ARG A 179 11.41 -6.54 8.09
CA ARG A 179 12.06 -6.24 9.37
C ARG A 179 11.09 -5.72 10.43
N GLU A 180 10.19 -4.83 10.04
CA GLU A 180 9.23 -4.18 10.95
C GLU A 180 8.06 -5.10 11.32
N MET A 181 7.75 -6.09 10.49
CA MET A 181 6.69 -7.07 10.73
C MET A 181 7.26 -8.50 10.65
N PRO A 182 7.92 -8.99 11.71
CA PRO A 182 8.61 -10.27 11.67
C PRO A 182 7.66 -11.48 11.54
N ILE A 183 6.38 -11.35 11.92
CA ILE A 183 5.42 -12.47 11.84
C ILE A 183 4.70 -12.45 10.49
N ALA A 184 4.17 -11.29 10.05
CA ALA A 184 3.39 -11.19 8.81
C ALA A 184 4.13 -10.57 7.61
N GLY A 185 5.15 -9.73 7.82
CA GLY A 185 5.78 -8.89 6.79
C GLY A 185 6.38 -9.66 5.62
N TRP A 186 7.05 -10.79 5.89
CA TRP A 186 7.60 -11.65 4.83
C TRP A 186 6.52 -12.16 3.86
N ARG A 187 5.28 -12.36 4.32
CA ARG A 187 4.17 -12.80 3.46
C ARG A 187 3.72 -11.69 2.53
N LEU A 188 3.67 -10.45 3.03
CA LEU A 188 3.34 -9.29 2.19
C LEU A 188 4.43 -9.03 1.14
N VAL A 189 5.70 -9.30 1.49
CA VAL A 189 6.79 -9.29 0.50
C VAL A 189 6.59 -10.39 -0.54
N ALA A 190 6.28 -11.62 -0.10
CA ALA A 190 5.99 -12.73 -1.01
C ALA A 190 4.81 -12.45 -1.94
N ASP A 191 3.73 -11.86 -1.43
CA ASP A 191 2.59 -11.42 -2.22
C ASP A 191 3.02 -10.40 -3.28
N ALA A 192 3.80 -9.38 -2.90
CA ALA A 192 4.29 -8.39 -3.86
C ALA A 192 5.14 -9.04 -4.97
N VAL A 193 6.05 -9.95 -4.62
CA VAL A 193 6.84 -10.72 -5.61
C VAL A 193 5.93 -11.55 -6.51
N ALA A 194 4.96 -12.28 -5.94
CA ALA A 194 4.02 -13.10 -6.70
C ALA A 194 3.19 -12.27 -7.68
N PHE A 195 2.65 -11.13 -7.22
CA PHE A 195 1.86 -10.25 -8.08
C PHE A 195 2.71 -9.70 -9.23
N ILE A 196 3.94 -9.24 -8.97
CA ILE A 196 4.85 -8.79 -10.03
C ILE A 196 5.08 -9.92 -11.06
N GLN A 197 5.41 -11.13 -10.59
CA GLN A 197 5.62 -12.29 -11.47
C GLN A 197 4.38 -12.61 -12.31
N ILE A 198 3.19 -12.59 -11.70
CA ILE A 198 1.92 -12.79 -12.40
C ILE A 198 1.71 -11.72 -13.45
N ARG A 199 1.94 -10.44 -13.15
CA ARG A 199 1.78 -9.34 -14.12
C ARG A 199 2.77 -9.44 -15.29
N CYS A 200 4.02 -9.84 -15.03
CA CYS A 200 4.97 -10.12 -16.11
C CYS A 200 4.49 -11.25 -17.04
N LEU A 201 3.88 -12.30 -16.48
CA LEU A 201 3.39 -13.45 -17.25
C LEU A 201 2.05 -13.18 -17.97
N ALA A 202 1.11 -12.52 -17.29
CA ALA A 202 -0.25 -12.30 -17.77
C ALA A 202 -0.32 -11.20 -18.83
N ASP A 203 0.35 -10.09 -18.58
CA ASP A 203 0.21 -8.86 -19.37
C ASP A 203 1.43 -8.63 -20.27
N SER A 204 2.38 -9.58 -20.31
CA SER A 204 3.67 -9.43 -21.01
C SER A 204 4.41 -8.14 -20.62
N LEU A 205 4.26 -7.70 -19.37
CA LEU A 205 4.95 -6.53 -18.82
C LEU A 205 6.40 -6.87 -18.49
N ALA A 206 7.30 -5.89 -18.65
CA ALA A 206 8.72 -6.03 -18.32
C ALA A 206 9.41 -7.25 -18.95
N VAL A 207 8.99 -7.65 -20.16
CA VAL A 207 9.56 -8.80 -20.89
C VAL A 207 10.93 -8.47 -21.49
N GLU A 208 11.18 -7.20 -21.84
CA GLU A 208 12.43 -6.73 -22.40
C GLU A 208 12.78 -5.29 -21.95
N GLY A 209 14.00 -4.87 -22.26
CA GLY A 209 14.47 -3.48 -22.07
C GLY A 209 14.59 -3.05 -20.61
N ILE A 210 14.37 -1.76 -20.37
CA ILE A 210 14.57 -1.10 -19.07
C ILE A 210 13.67 -1.71 -17.97
N GLY A 211 12.41 -2.03 -18.30
CA GLY A 211 11.48 -2.61 -17.34
C GLY A 211 11.89 -4.01 -16.88
N GLN A 212 12.41 -4.84 -17.80
CA GLN A 212 12.96 -6.16 -17.46
C GLN A 212 14.17 -6.02 -16.54
N GLU A 213 15.10 -5.14 -16.90
CA GLU A 213 16.30 -4.88 -16.11
C GLU A 213 15.97 -4.41 -14.69
N ALA A 214 15.07 -3.44 -14.55
CA ALA A 214 14.66 -2.90 -13.26
C ALA A 214 13.97 -3.96 -12.38
N THR A 215 13.16 -4.84 -12.99
CA THR A 215 12.50 -5.95 -12.28
C THR A 215 13.51 -7.01 -11.84
N GLN A 216 14.49 -7.35 -12.68
CA GLN A 216 15.57 -8.28 -12.31
C GLN A 216 16.45 -7.70 -11.20
N ALA A 217 16.78 -6.41 -11.27
CA ALA A 217 17.53 -5.72 -10.22
C ALA A 217 16.80 -5.73 -8.88
N LEU A 218 15.47 -5.52 -8.87
CA LEU A 218 14.63 -5.62 -7.68
C LEU A 218 14.78 -7.01 -7.04
N PHE A 219 14.54 -8.07 -7.81
CA PHE A 219 14.57 -9.43 -7.30
C PHE A 219 15.98 -9.86 -6.87
N ALA A 220 17.01 -9.46 -7.60
CA ALA A 220 18.40 -9.72 -7.22
C ALA A 220 18.77 -9.01 -5.90
N ALA A 221 18.29 -7.77 -5.70
CA ALA A 221 18.48 -7.05 -4.44
C ALA A 221 17.75 -7.77 -3.29
N LEU A 222 16.49 -8.15 -3.46
CA LEU A 222 15.74 -8.88 -2.43
C LEU A 222 16.42 -10.21 -2.05
N ALA A 223 16.88 -10.98 -3.04
CA ALA A 223 17.57 -12.25 -2.80
C ALA A 223 18.92 -12.07 -2.08
N ARG A 224 19.58 -10.92 -2.25
CA ARG A 224 20.87 -10.62 -1.60
C ARG A 224 20.70 -10.09 -0.18
N GLU A 225 19.70 -9.23 0.05
CA GLU A 225 19.57 -8.46 1.30
C GLU A 225 18.63 -9.11 2.33
N LEU A 226 17.70 -9.98 1.92
CA LEU A 226 16.86 -10.71 2.87
C LEU A 226 17.67 -11.78 3.62
N PRO A 227 17.41 -11.99 4.93
CA PRO A 227 17.91 -13.18 5.64
C PRO A 227 17.52 -14.45 4.89
N LYS A 228 18.45 -15.42 4.81
CA LYS A 228 18.29 -16.60 3.94
C LYS A 228 17.01 -17.38 4.21
N ASP A 229 16.67 -17.58 5.48
CA ASP A 229 15.46 -18.25 5.94
C ASP A 229 14.19 -17.49 5.51
N VAL A 230 14.20 -16.16 5.60
CA VAL A 230 13.10 -15.30 5.13
C VAL A 230 13.00 -15.33 3.60
N SER A 231 14.12 -15.25 2.89
CA SER A 231 14.17 -15.33 1.43
C SER A 231 13.59 -16.65 0.92
N ASP A 232 13.95 -17.78 1.53
CA ASP A 232 13.44 -19.09 1.14
C ASP A 232 11.91 -19.17 1.36
N LEU A 233 11.39 -18.61 2.47
CA LEU A 233 9.94 -18.52 2.74
C LEU A 233 9.21 -17.64 1.72
N VAL A 234 9.76 -16.46 1.41
CA VAL A 234 9.22 -15.52 0.43
C VAL A 234 9.11 -16.18 -0.93
N MET A 235 10.19 -16.78 -1.42
CA MET A 235 10.22 -17.41 -2.74
C MET A 235 9.31 -18.64 -2.83
N ALA A 236 9.27 -19.48 -1.80
CA ALA A 236 8.38 -20.65 -1.76
C ALA A 236 6.90 -20.24 -1.73
N HIS A 237 6.55 -19.17 -1.02
CA HIS A 237 5.19 -18.64 -1.02
C HIS A 237 4.82 -18.00 -2.35
N ALA A 238 5.66 -17.13 -2.89
CA ALA A 238 5.42 -16.46 -4.16
C ALA A 238 5.25 -17.47 -5.32
N THR A 239 6.13 -18.48 -5.38
CA THR A 239 6.07 -19.54 -6.40
C THR A 239 4.74 -20.31 -6.34
N ARG A 240 4.27 -20.66 -5.14
CA ARG A 240 2.97 -21.35 -4.99
C ARG A 240 1.81 -20.48 -5.45
N ALA A 241 1.84 -19.18 -5.18
CA ALA A 241 0.80 -18.26 -5.64
C ALA A 241 0.77 -18.17 -7.18
N VAL A 242 1.94 -18.07 -7.84
CA VAL A 242 2.04 -18.10 -9.30
C VAL A 242 1.53 -19.41 -9.89
N ILE A 243 1.91 -20.57 -9.31
CA ILE A 243 1.45 -21.89 -9.76
C ILE A 243 -0.08 -22.02 -9.61
N ALA A 244 -0.63 -21.63 -8.46
CA ALA A 244 -2.07 -21.65 -8.22
C ALA A 244 -2.83 -20.78 -9.23
N TRP A 245 -2.32 -19.59 -9.52
CA TRP A 245 -2.86 -18.72 -10.55
C TRP A 245 -2.81 -19.37 -11.95
N GLN A 246 -1.69 -19.96 -12.36
CA GLN A 246 -1.57 -20.67 -13.65
C GLN A 246 -2.58 -21.83 -13.77
N HIS A 247 -2.78 -22.59 -12.70
CA HIS A 247 -3.79 -23.66 -12.68
C HIS A 247 -5.22 -23.10 -12.82
N ALA A 248 -5.53 -22.00 -12.12
CA ALA A 248 -6.84 -21.36 -12.25
C ALA A 248 -7.11 -20.84 -13.67
N GLN A 249 -6.08 -20.38 -14.39
CA GLN A 249 -6.22 -19.91 -15.77
C GLN A 249 -6.43 -21.02 -16.80
N ARG A 250 -5.96 -22.25 -16.54
CA ARG A 250 -6.07 -23.37 -17.49
C ARG A 250 -7.48 -23.97 -17.57
N GLY A 251 -8.40 -23.58 -16.68
CA GLY A 251 -9.75 -24.12 -16.60
C GLY A 251 -9.77 -25.62 -16.20
N PRO A 252 -10.89 -26.17 -15.75
CA PRO A 252 -11.02 -27.63 -15.66
C PRO A 252 -11.01 -28.19 -17.08
N GLU A 253 -10.09 -29.11 -17.38
CA GLU A 253 -10.13 -29.89 -18.62
C GLU A 253 -11.54 -30.50 -18.75
N GLN A 254 -12.33 -30.03 -19.71
CA GLN A 254 -13.55 -30.71 -20.10
C GLN A 254 -13.13 -32.02 -20.78
N VAL A 255 -13.10 -33.08 -19.98
CA VAL A 255 -13.01 -34.46 -20.48
C VAL A 255 -14.33 -34.73 -21.22
N HIS A 256 -14.28 -34.66 -22.56
CA HIS A 256 -15.35 -35.11 -23.45
C HIS A 256 -15.32 -36.64 -23.60
#